data_AF-A0A5C7FQ79-F1
#
_entry.id   AF-A0A5C7FQ79-F1
#
_cell.length_a   1.000
_cell.length_b   1.000
_cell.length_c   1.000
_cell.angle_alpha   90.00
_cell.angle_beta   90.00
_cell.angle_gamma   90.00
#
_symmetry.space_group_name_H-M   'P 1'
#
loop_
_entity.id
_entity.type
_entity.pdbx_description
1 polymer ?
#
loop_
_entity_poly.entity_id
_entity_poly.type
_entity_poly.pdbx_seq_one_letter_code
_entity_poly.pdbx_strand_id
1 'polypeptide(L)'
;MFCSHCGAQMAPDAAYCSVCGKAAGAGPVNLDKPSAPAPQTDAGTPDGIPDGVKGWSWGAFLLNWIWAIGNRSWIGLLAMVPYVGWIVAFWLGFKGREMAWKNKQWDSLEHFNRVQRKWSQWGIGITIAAIVLAILAAMFAPDVVDMDLDADRTVTVQRSEAPAPANDAAVTARGIIDSNADNLPASLSTVAGLLDRRTNADGSRAVTLGGRVLFSGEDAGWQFPLRSFTLSGGKEAILMASSGGRGASCDTMFFFLLADASGVKPTPMFGTCAARGSFVQRGDAIEIELPDVNGASTIVLENGVVVEDGQVVSLTGMNDPSR
;
A
#
# COMPACT_ATOMS: atom_id res chain seq x y z
N MET A 1 -0.63 58.06 13.88
CA MET A 1 -1.61 57.02 14.26
C MET A 1 -0.87 55.71 14.51
N PHE A 2 -1.43 54.74 15.25
CA PHE A 2 -0.77 53.44 15.48
C PHE A 2 -1.50 52.33 14.73
N CYS A 3 -0.75 51.36 14.21
CA CYS A 3 -1.33 50.22 13.52
C CYS A 3 -2.11 49.34 14.51
N SER A 4 -3.41 49.13 14.27
CA SER A 4 -4.25 48.27 15.12
C SER A 4 -3.85 46.78 15.10
N HIS A 5 -3.00 46.37 14.15
CA HIS A 5 -2.54 44.99 14.01
C HIS A 5 -1.18 44.71 14.67
N CYS A 6 -0.24 45.65 14.62
CA CYS A 6 1.12 45.44 15.16
C CYS A 6 1.62 46.52 16.13
N GLY A 7 0.85 47.59 16.36
CA GLY A 7 1.20 48.67 17.28
C GLY A 7 2.27 49.65 16.77
N ALA A 8 2.81 49.47 15.56
CA ALA A 8 3.80 50.38 15.00
C ALA A 8 3.22 51.78 14.72
N GLN A 9 4.04 52.82 14.92
CA GLN A 9 3.65 54.19 14.60
C GLN A 9 3.60 54.39 13.08
N MET A 10 2.51 54.97 12.60
CA MET A 10 2.23 55.20 11.19
C MET A 10 2.00 56.70 10.94
N ALA A 11 2.36 57.13 9.73
CA ALA A 11 2.01 58.46 9.23
C ALA A 11 0.48 58.65 9.22
N PRO A 12 -0.02 59.88 9.42
CA PRO A 12 -1.45 60.15 9.58
C PRO A 12 -2.33 59.78 8.38
N ASP A 13 -1.75 59.64 7.20
CA ASP A 13 -2.40 59.40 5.91
C ASP A 13 -1.97 58.07 5.26
N ALA A 14 -1.21 57.23 5.98
CA ALA A 14 -0.72 55.96 5.45
C ALA A 14 -1.87 54.97 5.21
N ALA A 15 -2.10 54.61 3.94
CA ALA A 15 -3.08 53.57 3.58
C ALA A 15 -2.68 52.16 4.08
N TYR A 16 -1.37 51.92 4.28
CA TYR A 16 -0.82 50.63 4.71
C TYR A 16 0.31 50.83 5.73
N CYS A 17 0.46 49.89 6.67
CA CYS A 17 1.55 49.88 7.63
C CYS A 17 2.86 49.41 6.96
N SER A 18 3.92 50.21 7.04
CA SER A 18 5.25 49.87 6.49
C SER A 18 5.94 48.70 7.20
N VAL A 19 5.52 48.36 8.42
CA VAL A 19 6.14 47.30 9.23
C VAL A 19 5.48 45.94 8.98
N CYS A 20 4.15 45.88 8.87
CA CYS A 20 3.41 44.61 8.76
C CYS A 20 2.58 44.46 7.47
N GLY A 21 2.54 45.48 6.62
CA GLY A 21 1.88 45.46 5.31
C GLY A 21 0.34 45.50 5.35
N LYS A 22 -0.29 45.62 6.52
CA LYS A 22 -1.76 45.66 6.63
C LYS A 22 -2.34 47.05 6.41
N ALA A 23 -3.52 47.09 5.79
CA ALA A 23 -4.25 48.33 5.55
C ALA A 23 -4.63 49.03 6.86
N ALA A 24 -4.53 50.36 6.89
CA ALA A 24 -4.98 51.15 8.01
C ALA A 24 -6.50 51.06 8.13
N GLY A 25 -7.00 50.37 9.16
CA GLY A 25 -8.43 50.25 9.43
C GLY A 25 -9.01 51.61 9.83
N ALA A 26 -10.12 52.00 9.20
CA ALA A 26 -10.84 53.24 9.46
C ALA A 26 -11.66 53.14 10.75
N GLY A 27 -11.10 53.56 11.88
CA GLY A 27 -11.88 53.74 13.11
C GLY A 27 -11.04 54.30 14.27
N PRO A 28 -11.53 55.31 15.00
CA PRO A 28 -10.84 55.82 16.18
C PRO A 28 -10.86 54.78 17.31
N VAL A 29 -9.70 54.49 17.88
CA VAL A 29 -9.55 53.56 19.00
C VAL A 29 -9.87 54.32 20.29
N ASN A 30 -10.91 53.90 21.01
CA ASN A 30 -11.36 54.54 22.24
C ASN A 30 -10.50 54.07 23.43
N LEU A 31 -9.76 55.00 24.07
CA LEU A 31 -8.80 54.74 25.15
C LEU A 31 -9.43 54.56 26.54
N ASP A 32 -10.75 54.76 26.67
CA ASP A 32 -11.44 54.73 27.97
C ASP A 32 -12.05 53.36 28.34
N LYS A 33 -11.84 52.33 27.50
CA LYS A 33 -12.22 50.97 27.86
C LYS A 33 -11.12 50.37 28.75
N PRO A 34 -11.42 49.91 29.98
CA PRO A 34 -10.44 49.18 30.78
C PRO A 34 -9.93 48.00 29.97
N SER A 35 -8.65 48.04 29.61
CA SER A 35 -7.95 46.92 28.99
C SER A 35 -8.15 45.69 29.87
N ALA A 36 -8.52 44.57 29.26
CA ALA A 36 -8.39 43.28 29.94
C ALA A 36 -6.96 43.18 30.50
N PRO A 37 -6.77 42.65 31.73
CA PRO A 37 -5.44 42.58 32.31
C PRO A 37 -4.49 41.90 31.33
N ALA A 38 -3.35 42.54 31.08
CA ALA A 38 -2.30 42.00 30.25
C ALA A 38 -1.97 40.57 30.71
N PRO A 39 -1.66 39.61 29.80
CA PRO A 39 -1.23 38.29 30.20
C PRO A 39 -0.01 38.47 31.10
N GLN A 40 -0.13 38.05 32.36
CA GLN A 40 0.99 38.00 33.28
C GLN A 40 1.95 36.97 32.69
N THR A 41 3.04 37.45 32.11
CA THR A 41 4.18 36.59 31.81
C THR A 41 4.80 36.26 33.15
N ASP A 42 4.43 35.12 33.72
CA ASP A 42 5.11 34.56 34.88
C ASP A 42 6.58 34.35 34.49
N ALA A 43 7.41 35.28 34.94
CA ALA A 43 8.86 35.22 34.86
C ALA A 43 9.32 34.06 35.75
N GLY A 44 9.30 32.82 35.23
CA GLY A 44 9.67 31.66 36.04
C GLY A 44 9.55 30.27 35.41
N THR A 45 9.07 30.10 34.17
CA THR A 45 9.05 28.77 33.52
C THR A 45 10.21 28.62 32.52
N PRO A 46 11.01 27.53 32.59
CA PRO A 46 12.22 27.35 31.76
C PRO A 46 12.04 27.48 30.24
N ASP A 47 10.80 27.34 29.75
CA ASP A 47 10.47 27.32 28.32
C ASP A 47 9.49 28.44 27.89
N GLY A 48 9.10 29.35 28.78
CA GLY A 48 8.06 30.36 28.51
C GLY A 48 6.65 29.78 28.25
N ILE A 49 6.40 28.55 28.72
CA ILE A 49 5.11 27.85 28.59
C ILE A 49 4.45 27.83 29.97
N PRO A 50 3.25 28.42 30.13
CA PRO A 50 2.51 28.38 31.39
C PRO A 50 2.16 26.95 31.82
N ASP A 51 2.11 26.73 33.14
CA ASP A 51 1.63 25.48 33.72
C ASP A 51 0.18 25.22 33.27
N GLY A 52 -0.12 23.98 32.88
CA GLY A 52 -1.42 23.58 32.32
C GLY A 52 -1.51 23.56 30.79
N VAL A 53 -0.50 24.05 30.07
CA VAL A 53 -0.38 23.84 28.62
C VAL A 53 0.13 22.43 28.32
N LYS A 54 1.22 22.02 28.98
CA LYS A 54 1.85 20.70 28.81
C LYS A 54 0.86 19.59 29.16
N GLY A 55 0.92 18.49 28.41
CA GLY A 55 0.03 17.33 28.62
C GLY A 55 -0.24 16.57 27.34
N TRP A 56 -0.93 15.44 27.48
CA TRP A 56 -1.31 14.59 26.34
C TRP A 56 -2.41 15.23 25.48
N SER A 57 -2.24 15.13 24.17
CA SER A 57 -3.18 15.64 23.16
C SER A 57 -3.86 14.51 22.40
N TRP A 58 -5.02 14.07 22.87
CA TRP A 58 -5.82 13.06 22.17
C TRP A 58 -6.19 13.49 20.75
N GLY A 59 -6.47 14.77 20.55
CA GLY A 59 -6.76 15.32 19.22
C GLY A 59 -5.56 15.25 18.27
N ALA A 60 -4.35 15.58 18.75
CA ALA A 60 -3.15 15.54 17.91
C ALA A 60 -2.67 14.12 17.61
N PHE A 61 -2.91 13.18 18.53
CA PHE A 61 -2.59 11.77 18.34
C PHE A 61 -3.55 11.11 17.34
N LEU A 62 -4.87 11.23 17.57
CA LEU A 62 -5.90 10.52 16.80
C LEU A 62 -6.22 11.18 15.46
N LEU A 63 -6.22 12.52 15.41
CA LEU A 63 -6.55 13.31 14.23
C LEU A 63 -5.32 14.07 13.71
N ASN A 64 -4.15 13.43 13.72
CA ASN A 64 -2.84 14.05 13.50
C ASN A 64 -2.79 15.14 12.41
N TRP A 65 -3.10 14.82 11.16
CA TRP A 65 -3.02 15.74 10.03
C TRP A 65 -4.11 16.82 10.08
N ILE A 66 -5.35 16.47 10.48
CA ILE A 66 -6.47 17.42 10.61
C ILE A 66 -6.18 18.43 11.72
N TRP A 67 -5.75 17.92 12.87
CA TRP A 67 -5.36 18.71 14.03
C TRP A 67 -4.14 19.58 13.70
N ALA A 68 -3.17 19.07 12.92
CA ALA A 68 -2.00 19.81 12.47
C ALA A 68 -2.37 21.04 11.63
N ILE A 69 -3.25 20.87 10.64
CA ILE A 69 -3.80 21.98 9.83
C ILE A 69 -4.54 22.96 10.74
N GLY A 70 -5.44 22.42 11.58
CA GLY A 70 -6.26 23.20 12.50
C GLY A 70 -5.45 24.01 13.50
N ASN A 71 -4.26 23.56 13.91
CA ASN A 71 -3.41 24.21 14.92
C ASN A 71 -2.13 24.84 14.32
N ARG A 72 -2.00 24.91 12.99
CA ARG A 72 -0.83 25.44 12.27
C ARG A 72 0.49 24.74 12.63
N SER A 73 0.41 23.44 12.93
CA SER A 73 1.54 22.60 13.32
C SER A 73 1.96 21.71 12.16
N TRP A 74 2.55 22.29 11.11
CA TRP A 74 2.83 21.63 9.83
C TRP A 74 3.69 20.36 9.92
N ILE A 75 4.52 20.25 10.95
CA ILE A 75 5.29 19.02 11.22
C ILE A 75 4.38 17.79 11.43
N GLY A 76 3.13 18.00 11.85
CA GLY A 76 2.18 16.92 12.02
C GLY A 76 1.64 16.34 10.71
N LEU A 77 1.90 16.96 9.55
CA LEU A 77 1.61 16.35 8.25
C LEU A 77 2.54 15.17 7.94
N LEU A 78 3.71 15.10 8.56
CA LEU A 78 4.60 13.92 8.46
C LEU A 78 3.95 12.65 9.03
N ALA A 79 2.87 12.78 9.80
CA ALA A 79 2.06 11.65 10.24
C ALA A 79 1.42 10.86 9.08
N MET A 80 1.33 11.43 7.88
CA MET A 80 0.82 10.77 6.68
C MET A 80 1.85 9.87 5.98
N VAL A 81 3.13 9.97 6.34
CA VAL A 81 4.19 9.14 5.74
C VAL A 81 4.16 7.74 6.36
N PRO A 82 4.06 6.65 5.57
CA PRO A 82 4.10 5.28 6.08
C PRO A 82 5.36 5.03 6.94
N TYR A 83 5.24 4.22 7.99
CA TYR A 83 6.29 3.87 8.97
C TYR A 83 6.87 5.02 9.80
N VAL A 84 6.91 6.25 9.31
CA VAL A 84 7.31 7.43 10.09
C VAL A 84 6.10 7.97 10.87
N GLY A 85 4.91 7.80 10.31
CA GLY A 85 3.71 8.44 10.81
C GLY A 85 3.29 7.99 12.21
N TRP A 86 3.54 6.73 12.59
CA TRP A 86 3.24 6.26 13.95
C TRP A 86 4.13 6.95 15.00
N ILE A 87 5.43 7.11 14.73
CA ILE A 87 6.36 7.82 15.61
C ILE A 87 5.92 9.27 15.77
N VAL A 88 5.61 9.92 14.64
CA VAL A 88 5.14 11.32 14.63
C VAL A 88 3.82 11.46 15.37
N ALA A 89 2.89 10.51 15.25
CA ALA A 89 1.62 10.54 15.97
C ALA A 89 1.82 10.49 17.49
N PHE A 90 2.65 9.57 18.00
CA PHE A 90 2.96 9.53 19.44
C PHE A 90 3.66 10.81 19.91
N TRP A 91 4.61 11.32 19.11
CA TRP A 91 5.28 12.58 19.40
C TRP A 91 4.30 13.76 19.44
N LEU A 92 3.35 13.84 18.51
CA LEU A 92 2.26 14.81 18.51
C LEU A 92 1.34 14.65 19.73
N GLY A 93 1.14 13.42 20.21
CA GLY A 93 0.41 13.17 21.46
C GLY A 93 1.07 13.86 22.66
N PHE A 94 2.40 13.75 22.80
CA PHE A 94 3.14 14.38 23.90
C PHE A 94 3.40 15.88 23.71
N LYS A 95 3.79 16.30 22.50
CA LYS A 95 4.24 17.67 22.20
C LYS A 95 3.22 18.53 21.47
N GLY A 96 2.11 17.97 21.01
CA GLY A 96 1.11 18.70 20.22
C GLY A 96 0.52 19.89 20.97
N ARG A 97 0.19 19.75 22.25
CA ARG A 97 -0.35 20.89 23.02
C ARG A 97 0.65 22.04 23.14
N GLU A 98 1.92 21.75 23.40
CA GLU A 98 2.98 22.77 23.43
C GLU A 98 3.13 23.46 22.06
N MET A 99 3.09 22.67 20.98
CA MET A 99 3.19 23.16 19.60
C MET A 99 2.01 24.09 19.24
N ALA A 100 0.78 23.67 19.56
CA ALA A 100 -0.42 24.47 19.30
C ALA A 100 -0.45 25.77 20.12
N TRP A 101 0.10 25.75 21.33
CA TRP A 101 0.26 26.95 22.14
C TRP A 101 1.21 27.95 21.47
N LYS A 102 2.35 27.49 20.95
CA LYS A 102 3.36 28.34 20.29
C LYS A 102 2.91 28.85 18.91
N ASN A 103 2.14 28.06 18.17
CA ASN A 103 1.80 28.36 16.77
C ASN A 103 0.59 29.28 16.57
N LYS A 104 -0.12 29.62 17.66
CA LYS A 104 -1.34 30.44 17.62
C LYS A 104 -1.38 31.45 18.76
N GLN A 105 -2.12 32.54 18.52
CA GLN A 105 -2.50 33.48 19.57
C GLN A 105 -3.75 32.97 20.27
N TRP A 106 -3.72 32.95 21.60
CA TRP A 106 -4.80 32.48 22.46
C TRP A 106 -5.17 33.58 23.46
N ASP A 107 -6.46 33.82 23.66
CA ASP A 107 -6.92 34.89 24.55
C ASP A 107 -6.62 34.59 26.03
N SER A 108 -6.63 33.30 26.41
CA SER A 108 -6.29 32.83 27.75
C SER A 108 -5.95 31.34 27.78
N LEU A 109 -5.37 30.86 28.88
CA LEU A 109 -5.10 29.44 29.10
C LEU A 109 -6.40 28.60 29.12
N GLU A 110 -7.48 29.15 29.68
CA GLU A 110 -8.80 28.52 29.71
C GLU A 110 -9.39 28.43 28.29
N HIS A 111 -9.18 29.45 27.45
CA HIS A 111 -9.58 29.40 26.05
C HIS A 111 -8.86 28.27 25.30
N PHE A 112 -7.53 28.19 25.44
CA PHE A 112 -6.74 27.11 24.86
C PHE A 112 -7.21 25.74 25.33
N ASN A 113 -7.34 25.54 26.63
CA ASN A 113 -7.75 24.26 27.21
C ASN A 113 -9.15 23.83 26.76
N ARG A 114 -10.09 24.78 26.64
CA ARG A 114 -11.44 24.50 26.10
C ARG A 114 -11.37 24.02 24.65
N VAL A 115 -10.54 24.64 23.81
CA VAL A 115 -10.38 24.24 22.40
C VAL A 115 -9.69 22.88 22.29
N GLN A 116 -8.61 22.64 23.05
CA GLN A 116 -7.92 21.34 23.06
C GLN A 116 -8.81 20.21 23.61
N ARG A 117 -9.70 20.51 24.56
CA ARG A 117 -10.70 19.55 25.05
C ARG A 117 -11.71 19.17 23.96
N LYS A 118 -12.19 20.14 23.16
CA LYS A 118 -13.04 19.85 22.00
C LYS A 118 -12.31 18.96 20.98
N TRP A 119 -11.06 19.29 20.65
CA TRP A 119 -10.24 18.43 19.77
C TRP A 119 -10.08 17.01 20.29
N SER A 120 -9.89 16.87 21.61
CA SER A 120 -9.78 15.56 22.25
C SER A 120 -11.10 14.79 22.20
N GLN A 121 -12.23 15.46 22.46
CA GLN A 121 -13.57 14.86 22.38
C GLN A 121 -13.90 14.40 20.96
N TRP A 122 -13.65 15.23 19.95
CA TRP A 122 -13.86 14.87 18.55
C TRP A 122 -12.92 13.75 18.11
N GLY A 123 -11.64 13.80 18.48
CA GLY A 123 -10.69 12.74 18.16
C GLY A 123 -11.13 11.40 18.73
N ILE A 124 -11.44 11.35 20.02
CA ILE A 124 -11.92 10.12 20.68
C ILE A 124 -13.24 9.66 20.07
N GLY A 125 -14.21 10.57 19.89
CA GLY A 125 -15.53 10.24 19.37
C GLY A 125 -15.49 9.67 17.95
N ILE A 126 -14.72 10.28 17.05
CA ILE A 126 -14.54 9.80 15.68
C ILE A 126 -13.83 8.44 15.68
N THR A 127 -12.78 8.27 16.49
CA THR A 127 -12.08 6.97 16.59
C THR A 127 -13.00 5.87 17.10
N ILE A 128 -13.78 6.12 18.15
CA ILE A 128 -14.75 5.14 18.66
C ILE A 128 -15.80 4.81 17.59
N ALA A 129 -16.36 5.82 16.93
CA ALA A 129 -17.34 5.61 15.86
C ALA A 129 -16.76 4.78 14.71
N ALA A 130 -15.52 5.07 14.29
CA ALA A 130 -14.82 4.31 13.26
C ALA A 130 -14.56 2.85 13.68
N ILE A 131 -14.17 2.61 14.94
CA ILE A 131 -13.99 1.25 15.48
C ILE A 131 -15.31 0.50 15.50
N VAL A 132 -16.40 1.13 15.98
CA VAL A 132 -17.74 0.51 15.98
C VAL A 132 -18.19 0.20 14.56
N LEU A 133 -18.01 1.11 13.60
CA LEU A 133 -18.33 0.87 12.20
C LEU A 133 -17.47 -0.24 11.60
N ALA A 134 -16.18 -0.32 11.93
CA ALA A 134 -15.32 -1.42 11.49
C ALA A 134 -15.76 -2.77 12.07
N ILE A 135 -16.17 -2.81 13.33
CA ILE A 135 -16.73 -4.02 13.97
C ILE A 135 -18.06 -4.41 13.31
N LEU A 136 -18.97 -3.45 13.10
CA LEU A 136 -20.24 -3.72 12.43
C LEU A 136 -20.01 -4.18 10.98
N ALA A 137 -19.08 -3.54 10.26
CA ALA A 137 -18.68 -3.97 8.93
C ALA A 137 -18.10 -5.39 8.94
N ALA A 138 -17.28 -5.76 9.93
CA ALA A 138 -16.79 -7.13 10.08
C ALA A 138 -17.92 -8.13 10.41
N MET A 139 -18.93 -7.73 11.20
CA MET A 139 -20.08 -8.56 11.56
C MET A 139 -21.09 -8.76 10.43
N PHE A 140 -21.22 -7.78 9.52
CA PHE A 140 -22.18 -7.80 8.40
C PHE A 140 -21.50 -7.93 7.03
N ALA A 141 -20.18 -8.10 6.99
CA ALA A 141 -19.48 -8.50 5.79
C ALA A 141 -19.98 -9.90 5.40
N PRO A 142 -20.44 -10.12 4.16
CA PRO A 142 -20.68 -11.46 3.68
C PRO A 142 -19.34 -12.19 3.61
N ASP A 143 -19.03 -13.06 4.58
CA ASP A 143 -17.88 -13.99 4.63
C ASP A 143 -16.66 -13.61 3.76
N VAL A 144 -16.11 -12.40 3.96
CA VAL A 144 -14.86 -11.95 3.32
C VAL A 144 -13.87 -11.50 4.38
N VAL A 145 -13.67 -12.33 5.41
CA VAL A 145 -12.56 -12.17 6.35
C VAL A 145 -12.06 -13.54 6.87
N ASP A 146 -11.67 -14.44 5.96
CA ASP A 146 -10.73 -15.52 6.35
C ASP A 146 -9.30 -14.96 6.24
N MET A 147 -8.89 -14.18 7.24
CA MET A 147 -7.47 -14.09 7.62
C MET A 147 -7.24 -15.14 8.71
N ASP A 148 -7.22 -16.41 8.32
CA ASP A 148 -6.81 -17.51 9.17
C ASP A 148 -5.27 -17.49 9.31
N LEU A 149 -4.80 -16.91 10.41
CA LEU A 149 -3.76 -17.55 11.20
C LEU A 149 -4.43 -18.67 11.97
N ASP A 150 -4.45 -19.90 11.44
CA ASP A 150 -4.22 -21.10 12.24
C ASP A 150 -4.13 -22.35 11.37
N ALA A 151 -3.23 -23.23 11.80
CA ALA A 151 -2.98 -24.52 11.23
C ALA A 151 -4.20 -25.45 11.34
N ASP A 152 -4.34 -26.33 10.36
CA ASP A 152 -5.13 -27.56 10.41
C ASP A 152 -6.66 -27.38 10.46
N ARG A 153 -7.25 -27.09 9.31
CA ARG A 153 -8.62 -27.55 9.03
C ARG A 153 -8.84 -27.85 7.56
N THR A 154 -9.19 -29.09 7.28
CA THR A 154 -9.70 -29.57 5.99
C THR A 154 -10.95 -28.79 5.60
N VAL A 155 -10.82 -27.84 4.68
CA VAL A 155 -11.95 -27.12 4.09
C VAL A 155 -12.36 -27.79 2.78
N THR A 156 -13.54 -28.42 2.80
CA THR A 156 -14.30 -28.77 1.60
C THR A 156 -14.83 -27.48 0.96
N VAL A 157 -14.17 -27.03 -0.11
CA VAL A 157 -14.61 -25.92 -0.96
C VAL A 157 -15.84 -26.35 -1.77
N GLN A 158 -16.98 -25.70 -1.54
CA GLN A 158 -18.10 -25.74 -2.48
C GLN A 158 -17.79 -24.80 -3.65
N ARG A 159 -17.44 -25.44 -4.77
CA ARG A 159 -17.31 -24.85 -6.12
C ARG A 159 -18.69 -24.37 -6.60
N SER A 160 -18.85 -23.06 -6.80
CA SER A 160 -19.86 -22.55 -7.73
C SER A 160 -19.32 -22.76 -9.14
N GLU A 161 -19.81 -23.82 -9.78
CA GLU A 161 -19.43 -24.21 -11.13
C GLU A 161 -20.03 -23.21 -12.13
N ALA A 162 -19.21 -22.29 -12.63
CA ALA A 162 -19.44 -21.74 -13.96
C ALA A 162 -19.38 -22.92 -14.97
N PRO A 163 -20.18 -22.92 -16.05
CA PRO A 163 -20.24 -24.06 -16.95
C PRO A 163 -18.86 -24.32 -17.57
N ALA A 164 -18.23 -25.43 -17.19
CA ALA A 164 -16.99 -25.86 -17.78
C ALA A 164 -17.17 -26.08 -19.30
N PRO A 165 -16.19 -25.73 -20.14
CA PRO A 165 -16.15 -26.25 -21.50
C PRO A 165 -16.03 -27.78 -21.45
N ALA A 166 -16.65 -28.43 -22.42
CA ALA A 166 -16.81 -29.88 -22.52
C ALA A 166 -15.48 -30.64 -22.68
N ASN A 167 -14.75 -30.83 -21.58
CA ASN A 167 -13.72 -31.85 -21.47
C ASN A 167 -14.04 -32.71 -20.24
N ASP A 168 -14.64 -33.88 -20.48
CA ASP A 168 -15.04 -34.89 -19.48
C ASP A 168 -13.82 -35.57 -18.77
N ALA A 169 -12.64 -34.97 -18.86
CA ALA A 169 -11.42 -35.49 -18.26
C ALA A 169 -11.42 -35.27 -16.74
N ALA A 170 -11.12 -36.34 -15.99
CA ALA A 170 -11.03 -36.28 -14.54
C ALA A 170 -9.95 -35.29 -14.08
N VAL A 171 -10.21 -34.60 -12.97
CA VAL A 171 -9.21 -33.70 -12.34
C VAL A 171 -8.04 -34.54 -11.83
N THR A 172 -6.86 -34.34 -12.40
CA THR A 172 -5.62 -35.04 -12.02
C THR A 172 -4.85 -34.32 -10.93
N ALA A 173 -4.94 -32.99 -10.86
CA ALA A 173 -4.36 -32.18 -9.79
C ALA A 173 -5.14 -30.88 -9.58
N ARG A 174 -5.05 -30.30 -8.37
CA ARG A 174 -5.54 -28.95 -8.06
C ARG A 174 -4.71 -28.34 -6.94
N GLY A 175 -4.69 -27.01 -6.84
CA GLY A 175 -4.00 -26.33 -5.75
C GLY A 175 -3.93 -24.83 -5.95
N ILE A 176 -3.05 -24.18 -5.18
CA ILE A 176 -2.85 -22.73 -5.17
C ILE A 176 -1.52 -22.38 -5.87
N ILE A 177 -1.51 -21.23 -6.52
CA ILE A 177 -0.33 -20.56 -7.06
C ILE A 177 -0.07 -19.33 -6.18
N ASP A 178 1.17 -19.16 -5.72
CA ASP A 178 1.62 -17.96 -5.01
C ASP A 178 3.03 -17.60 -5.48
N SER A 179 3.17 -16.48 -6.19
CA SER A 179 4.46 -15.98 -6.69
C SER A 179 5.28 -15.25 -5.62
N ASN A 180 4.67 -14.90 -4.49
CA ASN A 180 5.34 -14.22 -3.37
C ASN A 180 5.87 -15.20 -2.32
N ALA A 181 5.45 -16.46 -2.39
CA ALA A 181 5.95 -17.49 -1.50
C ALA A 181 7.25 -18.08 -2.07
N ASP A 182 8.27 -18.26 -1.24
CA ASP A 182 9.57 -18.88 -1.55
C ASP A 182 9.45 -20.39 -1.88
N ASN A 183 8.48 -20.77 -2.71
CA ASN A 183 7.93 -22.13 -2.76
C ASN A 183 8.70 -23.09 -3.67
N LEU A 184 9.50 -22.59 -4.62
CA LEU A 184 10.40 -23.46 -5.38
C LEU A 184 11.87 -23.12 -5.18
N PRO A 185 12.73 -24.15 -5.06
CA PRO A 185 14.17 -23.96 -5.00
C PRO A 185 14.69 -23.26 -6.26
N ALA A 186 15.79 -22.53 -6.12
CA ALA A 186 16.47 -21.86 -7.23
C ALA A 186 16.85 -22.81 -8.38
N SER A 187 16.92 -24.11 -8.08
CA SER A 187 17.16 -25.20 -9.02
C SER A 187 16.02 -26.24 -8.98
N LEU A 188 15.41 -26.53 -10.13
CA LEU A 188 14.33 -27.50 -10.32
C LEU A 188 14.77 -28.57 -11.33
N SER A 189 14.65 -29.85 -10.98
CA SER A 189 14.86 -30.94 -11.95
C SER A 189 13.62 -31.09 -12.84
N THR A 190 13.82 -31.03 -14.15
CA THR A 190 12.75 -31.11 -15.18
C THR A 190 13.05 -32.26 -16.13
N VAL A 191 12.07 -32.64 -16.96
CA VAL A 191 12.25 -33.65 -18.02
C VAL A 191 13.31 -33.26 -19.06
N ALA A 192 13.56 -31.97 -19.23
CA ALA A 192 14.56 -31.44 -20.17
C ALA A 192 15.91 -31.09 -19.51
N GLY A 193 16.07 -31.34 -18.21
CA GLY A 193 17.29 -31.09 -17.44
C GLY A 193 17.10 -30.20 -16.21
N LEU A 194 18.19 -29.79 -15.58
CA LEU A 194 18.15 -28.94 -14.39
C LEU A 194 17.87 -27.48 -14.80
N LEU A 195 16.71 -26.96 -14.43
CA LEU A 195 16.38 -25.55 -14.53
C LEU A 195 16.99 -24.81 -13.33
N ASP A 196 17.87 -23.86 -13.56
CA ASP A 196 18.67 -23.23 -12.51
C ASP A 196 18.81 -21.72 -12.74
N ARG A 197 18.62 -20.94 -11.67
CA ARG A 197 18.75 -19.49 -11.67
C ARG A 197 20.13 -19.09 -11.15
N ARG A 198 20.92 -18.44 -11.99
CA ARG A 198 22.31 -18.08 -11.70
C ARG A 198 22.49 -16.58 -11.62
N THR A 199 23.34 -16.16 -10.70
CA THR A 199 23.96 -14.84 -10.68
C THR A 199 25.44 -15.04 -10.96
N ASN A 200 25.91 -14.50 -12.09
CA ASN A 200 27.29 -14.57 -12.51
C ASN A 200 28.14 -13.61 -11.67
N ALA A 201 29.47 -13.78 -11.73
CA ALA A 201 30.42 -12.96 -10.95
C ALA A 201 30.39 -11.46 -11.31
N ASP A 202 29.97 -11.13 -12.54
CA ASP A 202 29.77 -9.76 -13.01
C ASP A 202 28.42 -9.16 -12.58
N GLY A 203 27.62 -9.89 -11.79
CA GLY A 203 26.28 -9.51 -11.35
C GLY A 203 25.18 -9.78 -12.37
N SER A 204 25.52 -10.24 -13.59
CA SER A 204 24.50 -10.61 -14.58
C SER A 204 23.71 -11.82 -14.11
N ARG A 205 22.39 -11.81 -14.35
CA ARG A 205 21.51 -12.90 -13.98
C ARG A 205 21.13 -13.72 -15.22
N ALA A 206 20.96 -15.02 -15.02
CA ALA A 206 20.56 -15.92 -16.08
C ALA A 206 19.68 -17.05 -15.54
N VAL A 207 18.71 -17.48 -16.33
CA VAL A 207 18.00 -18.73 -16.14
C VAL A 207 18.60 -19.74 -17.11
N THR A 208 18.99 -20.90 -16.61
CA THR A 208 19.66 -21.94 -17.39
C THR A 208 18.89 -23.25 -17.32
N LEU A 209 19.00 -24.08 -18.36
CA LEU A 209 18.47 -25.44 -18.38
C LEU A 209 19.58 -26.40 -18.80
N GLY A 210 19.96 -27.33 -17.92
CA GLY A 210 21.07 -28.23 -18.16
C GLY A 210 22.39 -27.48 -18.46
N GLY A 211 22.54 -26.27 -17.90
CA GLY A 211 23.68 -25.39 -18.15
C GLY A 211 23.59 -24.51 -19.41
N ARG A 212 22.58 -24.70 -20.28
CA ARG A 212 22.33 -23.80 -21.42
C ARG A 212 21.51 -22.59 -20.97
N VAL A 213 21.96 -21.39 -21.32
CA VAL A 213 21.22 -20.14 -21.03
C VAL A 213 19.89 -20.15 -21.80
N LEU A 214 18.77 -20.03 -21.06
CA LEU A 214 17.44 -19.83 -21.61
C LEU A 214 17.07 -18.34 -21.63
N PHE A 215 17.34 -17.66 -20.53
CA PHE A 215 17.10 -16.22 -20.36
C PHE A 215 18.33 -15.58 -19.72
N SER A 216 18.65 -14.36 -20.13
CA SER A 216 19.81 -13.61 -19.63
C SER A 216 19.48 -12.13 -19.49
N GLY A 217 20.25 -11.42 -18.69
CA GLY A 217 20.07 -9.98 -18.47
C GLY A 217 19.32 -9.69 -17.18
N GLU A 218 18.83 -8.46 -17.04
CA GLU A 218 18.16 -8.00 -15.82
C GLU A 218 16.84 -8.77 -15.58
N ASP A 219 16.06 -9.00 -16.64
CA ASP A 219 14.77 -9.69 -16.59
C ASP A 219 14.87 -11.16 -16.16
N ALA A 220 15.98 -11.85 -16.47
CA ALA A 220 16.23 -13.20 -15.98
C ALA A 220 16.30 -13.26 -14.45
N GLY A 221 16.64 -12.14 -13.80
CA GLY A 221 16.63 -12.03 -12.35
C GLY A 221 15.25 -12.07 -11.71
N TRP A 222 14.23 -11.77 -12.49
CA TRP A 222 12.85 -11.61 -12.07
C TRP A 222 11.97 -12.80 -12.45
N GLN A 223 12.57 -13.84 -13.02
CA GLN A 223 11.87 -15.05 -13.45
C GLN A 223 12.10 -16.19 -12.46
N PHE A 224 11.01 -16.77 -11.96
CA PHE A 224 11.02 -17.77 -10.90
C PHE A 224 10.13 -18.95 -11.29
N PRO A 225 10.61 -20.20 -11.19
CA PRO A 225 9.72 -21.35 -11.35
C PRO A 225 8.73 -21.36 -10.17
N LEU A 226 7.46 -21.71 -10.42
CA LEU A 226 6.44 -21.87 -9.39
C LEU A 226 5.92 -23.30 -9.26
N ARG A 227 5.75 -24.01 -10.37
CA ARG A 227 5.25 -25.38 -10.36
C ARG A 227 5.59 -26.10 -11.65
N SER A 228 5.82 -27.40 -11.58
CA SER A 228 5.82 -28.25 -12.78
C SER A 228 4.59 -29.16 -12.85
N PHE A 229 4.18 -29.43 -14.08
CA PHE A 229 3.02 -30.22 -14.44
C PHE A 229 3.45 -31.28 -15.44
N THR A 230 3.33 -32.55 -15.05
CA THR A 230 3.57 -33.66 -15.96
C THR A 230 2.46 -33.72 -17.00
N LEU A 231 2.83 -33.80 -18.26
CA LEU A 231 1.93 -33.96 -19.41
C LEU A 231 2.17 -35.32 -20.07
N SER A 232 1.24 -35.74 -20.93
CA SER A 232 1.35 -36.98 -21.68
C SER A 232 2.55 -36.95 -22.65
N GLY A 233 3.01 -38.15 -23.05
CA GLY A 233 4.11 -38.28 -24.02
C GLY A 233 5.48 -37.85 -23.49
N GLY A 234 5.69 -37.81 -22.17
CA GLY A 234 6.95 -37.41 -21.55
C GLY A 234 7.22 -35.91 -21.60
N LYS A 235 6.17 -35.11 -21.81
CA LYS A 235 6.24 -33.65 -21.79
C LYS A 235 6.01 -33.12 -20.38
N GLU A 236 6.43 -31.89 -20.15
CA GLU A 236 6.23 -31.19 -18.89
C GLU A 236 5.94 -29.71 -19.18
N ALA A 237 5.00 -29.12 -18.46
CA ALA A 237 4.80 -27.67 -18.44
C ALA A 237 5.27 -27.12 -17.10
N ILE A 238 6.15 -26.13 -17.11
CA ILE A 238 6.65 -25.49 -15.90
C ILE A 238 6.10 -24.08 -15.87
N LEU A 239 5.24 -23.79 -14.89
CA LEU A 239 4.73 -22.46 -14.65
C LEU A 239 5.83 -21.60 -14.03
N MET A 240 6.09 -20.47 -14.66
CA MET A 240 7.06 -19.47 -14.23
C MET A 240 6.31 -18.18 -13.88
N ALA A 241 6.76 -17.49 -12.83
CA ALA A 241 6.41 -16.11 -12.55
C ALA A 241 7.51 -15.16 -13.05
N SER A 242 7.11 -13.96 -13.44
CA SER A 242 7.94 -12.83 -13.82
C SER A 242 7.48 -11.61 -13.01
N SER A 243 8.17 -11.27 -11.91
CA SER A 243 7.80 -10.17 -11.00
C SER A 243 8.85 -9.06 -10.99
N GLY A 244 8.48 -7.80 -11.21
CA GLY A 244 9.32 -6.66 -10.76
C GLY A 244 10.50 -6.14 -11.62
N GLY A 245 10.53 -6.33 -12.96
CA GLY A 245 11.68 -5.88 -13.78
C GLY A 245 11.44 -4.85 -14.90
N ARG A 246 10.23 -4.74 -15.45
CA ARG A 246 10.02 -4.11 -16.77
C ARG A 246 9.44 -2.69 -16.75
N GLY A 247 9.49 -1.99 -15.61
CA GLY A 247 8.80 -0.71 -15.45
C GLY A 247 7.26 -0.78 -15.59
N ALA A 248 6.70 -1.99 -15.60
CA ALA A 248 5.27 -2.24 -15.58
C ALA A 248 4.75 -2.09 -14.15
N SER A 249 3.62 -1.42 -13.97
CA SER A 249 2.94 -1.22 -12.67
C SER A 249 2.31 -2.48 -12.08
N CYS A 250 2.72 -3.67 -12.53
CA CYS A 250 2.10 -4.95 -12.24
C CYS A 250 2.98 -5.82 -11.35
N ASP A 251 2.41 -6.41 -10.31
CA ASP A 251 3.16 -7.20 -9.32
C ASP A 251 3.73 -8.48 -9.95
N THR A 252 2.96 -9.22 -10.75
CA THR A 252 3.43 -10.49 -11.36
C THR A 252 2.72 -10.80 -12.68
N MET A 253 3.49 -11.26 -13.67
CA MET A 253 3.00 -11.97 -14.85
C MET A 253 3.48 -13.42 -14.83
N PHE A 254 2.80 -14.31 -15.55
CA PHE A 254 3.15 -15.73 -15.63
C PHE A 254 3.43 -16.17 -17.06
N PHE A 255 4.18 -17.25 -17.23
CA PHE A 255 4.33 -17.94 -18.50
C PHE A 255 4.65 -19.42 -18.26
N PHE A 256 4.44 -20.28 -19.26
CA PHE A 256 4.87 -21.67 -19.18
C PHE A 256 6.17 -21.88 -19.95
N LEU A 257 7.04 -22.71 -19.42
CA LEU A 257 8.10 -23.40 -20.16
C LEU A 257 7.60 -24.79 -20.52
N LEU A 258 7.39 -25.03 -21.81
CA LEU A 258 6.99 -26.34 -22.34
C LEU A 258 8.25 -27.14 -22.63
N ALA A 259 8.47 -28.19 -21.84
CA ALA A 259 9.64 -29.04 -21.86
C ALA A 259 9.33 -30.41 -22.47
N ASP A 260 10.24 -30.90 -23.32
CA ASP A 260 10.25 -32.27 -23.82
C ASP A 260 11.70 -32.72 -24.07
N ALA A 261 11.88 -33.92 -24.65
CA ALA A 261 13.21 -34.48 -24.92
C ALA A 261 14.05 -33.65 -25.92
N SER A 262 13.43 -32.76 -26.71
CA SER A 262 14.11 -31.88 -27.66
C SER A 262 14.56 -30.55 -27.05
N GLY A 263 13.99 -30.16 -25.90
CA GLY A 263 14.36 -28.96 -25.18
C GLY A 263 13.17 -28.27 -24.52
N VAL A 264 13.25 -26.93 -24.44
CA VAL A 264 12.22 -26.10 -23.80
C VAL A 264 11.83 -24.95 -24.71
N LYS A 265 10.54 -24.64 -24.75
CA LYS A 265 9.97 -23.48 -25.43
C LYS A 265 9.06 -22.67 -24.49
N PRO A 266 9.25 -21.35 -24.35
CA PRO A 266 8.34 -20.52 -23.58
C PRO A 266 7.02 -20.24 -24.32
N THR A 267 5.94 -20.07 -23.56
CA THR A 267 4.71 -19.44 -24.03
C THR A 267 4.81 -17.91 -23.91
N PRO A 268 3.90 -17.15 -24.54
CA PRO A 268 3.71 -15.75 -24.18
C PRO A 268 3.37 -15.61 -22.70
N MET A 269 3.73 -14.46 -22.12
CA MET A 269 3.32 -14.09 -20.77
C MET A 269 1.83 -13.74 -20.73
N PHE A 270 1.19 -14.06 -19.60
CA PHE A 270 -0.23 -13.85 -19.32
C PHE A 270 -0.44 -13.45 -17.85
N GLY A 271 -1.64 -12.98 -17.51
CA GLY A 271 -2.06 -12.75 -16.13
C GLY A 271 -2.59 -11.36 -15.86
N THR A 272 -3.20 -11.22 -14.69
CA THR A 272 -4.01 -10.06 -14.25
C THR A 272 -3.25 -9.13 -13.29
N CYS A 273 -1.92 -9.26 -13.23
CA CYS A 273 -1.07 -8.62 -12.22
C CYS A 273 -1.26 -9.16 -10.80
N ALA A 274 -2.10 -10.17 -10.59
CA ALA A 274 -2.24 -10.86 -9.31
C ALA A 274 -1.07 -11.81 -9.04
N ALA A 275 -0.52 -11.76 -7.83
CA ALA A 275 0.54 -12.66 -7.38
C ALA A 275 0.04 -14.06 -6.97
N ARG A 276 -1.27 -14.22 -6.78
CA ARG A 276 -1.89 -15.44 -6.25
C ARG A 276 -3.06 -15.87 -7.10
N GLY A 277 -3.30 -17.17 -7.13
CA GLY A 277 -4.46 -17.76 -7.79
C GLY A 277 -4.60 -19.24 -7.49
N SER A 278 -5.44 -19.93 -8.26
CA SER A 278 -5.61 -21.38 -8.14
C SER A 278 -5.36 -22.06 -9.48
N PHE A 279 -5.13 -23.37 -9.46
CA PHE A 279 -5.03 -24.16 -10.67
C PHE A 279 -5.79 -25.47 -10.54
N VAL A 280 -6.23 -25.97 -11.69
CA VAL A 280 -6.84 -27.28 -11.88
C VAL A 280 -6.24 -27.92 -13.13
N GLN A 281 -5.69 -29.12 -12.97
CA GLN A 281 -5.20 -29.91 -14.10
C GLN A 281 -6.19 -31.02 -14.43
N ARG A 282 -6.48 -31.19 -15.72
CA ARG A 282 -7.27 -32.30 -16.28
C ARG A 282 -6.50 -32.91 -17.44
N GLY A 283 -5.75 -33.98 -17.16
CA GLY A 283 -4.83 -34.56 -18.15
C GLY A 283 -3.78 -33.53 -18.57
N ASP A 284 -3.75 -33.20 -19.87
CA ASP A 284 -2.80 -32.25 -20.45
C ASP A 284 -3.29 -30.79 -20.42
N ALA A 285 -4.54 -30.55 -20.01
CA ALA A 285 -5.08 -29.21 -19.86
C ALA A 285 -4.82 -28.69 -18.44
N ILE A 286 -4.28 -27.48 -18.34
CA ILE A 286 -4.05 -26.78 -17.07
C ILE A 286 -4.86 -25.49 -17.10
N GLU A 287 -5.80 -25.38 -16.19
CA GLU A 287 -6.62 -24.20 -15.95
C GLU A 287 -6.05 -23.46 -14.74
N ILE A 288 -5.85 -22.16 -14.87
CA ILE A 288 -5.40 -21.25 -13.82
C ILE A 288 -6.48 -20.18 -13.67
N GLU A 289 -6.89 -19.92 -12.44
CA GLU A 289 -7.81 -18.85 -12.11
C GLU A 289 -7.06 -17.79 -11.30
N LEU A 290 -6.99 -16.57 -11.84
CA LEU A 290 -6.35 -15.43 -11.20
C LEU A 290 -7.41 -14.37 -10.86
N PRO A 291 -7.35 -13.73 -9.67
CA PRO A 291 -8.18 -12.58 -9.38
C PRO A 291 -7.96 -11.46 -10.39
N ASP A 292 -9.03 -10.80 -10.80
CA ASP A 292 -9.00 -9.63 -11.68
C ASP A 292 -9.92 -8.52 -11.14
N VAL A 293 -9.81 -7.30 -11.67
CA VAL A 293 -10.67 -6.16 -11.33
C VAL A 293 -12.16 -6.45 -11.53
N ASN A 294 -12.50 -7.41 -12.40
CA ASN A 294 -13.88 -7.84 -12.68
C ASN A 294 -14.29 -9.13 -11.97
N GLY A 295 -13.45 -9.67 -11.08
CA GLY A 295 -13.71 -10.92 -10.36
C GLY A 295 -12.53 -11.89 -10.50
N ALA A 296 -12.50 -12.65 -11.58
CA ALA A 296 -11.41 -13.56 -11.91
C ALA A 296 -11.26 -13.70 -13.44
N SER A 297 -10.02 -13.93 -13.88
CA SER A 297 -9.67 -14.33 -15.23
C SER A 297 -9.28 -15.80 -15.24
N THR A 298 -9.75 -16.53 -16.25
CA THR A 298 -9.45 -17.95 -16.46
C THR A 298 -8.44 -18.10 -17.58
N ILE A 299 -7.29 -18.69 -17.25
CA ILE A 299 -6.22 -18.99 -18.18
C ILE A 299 -6.14 -20.50 -18.38
N VAL A 300 -6.17 -20.96 -19.62
CA VAL A 300 -6.06 -22.37 -19.97
C VAL A 300 -4.82 -22.59 -20.83
N LEU A 301 -3.93 -23.46 -20.38
CA LEU A 301 -2.92 -24.08 -21.22
C LEU A 301 -3.47 -25.40 -21.74
N GLU A 302 -3.61 -25.51 -23.06
CA GLU A 302 -3.99 -26.76 -23.72
C GLU A 302 -3.25 -26.87 -25.06
N ASN A 303 -2.73 -28.05 -25.40
CA ASN A 303 -1.97 -28.29 -26.63
C ASN A 303 -0.77 -27.32 -26.84
N GLY A 304 -0.20 -26.81 -25.73
CA GLY A 304 0.91 -25.85 -25.76
C GLY A 304 0.52 -24.42 -26.15
N VAL A 305 -0.78 -24.12 -26.19
CA VAL A 305 -1.33 -22.78 -26.44
C VAL A 305 -1.96 -22.26 -25.16
N VAL A 306 -1.71 -20.98 -24.86
CA VAL A 306 -2.32 -20.28 -23.74
C VAL A 306 -3.54 -19.51 -24.24
N VAL A 307 -4.67 -19.70 -23.57
CA VAL A 307 -5.94 -19.01 -23.81
C VAL A 307 -6.33 -18.29 -22.53
N GLU A 308 -6.59 -16.99 -22.60
CA GLU A 308 -7.05 -16.15 -21.49
C GLU A 308 -8.47 -15.69 -21.79
N ASP A 309 -9.41 -16.02 -20.91
CA ASP A 309 -10.85 -15.71 -21.04
C ASP A 309 -11.44 -16.07 -22.43
N GLY A 310 -10.98 -17.21 -22.98
CA GLY A 310 -11.41 -17.73 -24.27
C GLY A 310 -10.68 -17.14 -25.49
N GLN A 311 -9.73 -16.22 -25.30
CA GLN A 311 -8.92 -15.64 -26.37
C GLN A 311 -7.49 -16.17 -26.35
N VAL A 312 -6.96 -16.57 -27.52
CA VAL A 312 -5.57 -17.05 -27.63
C VAL A 312 -4.60 -15.90 -27.34
N VAL A 313 -3.72 -16.09 -26.37
CA VAL A 313 -2.67 -15.12 -26.04
C VAL A 313 -1.58 -15.22 -27.11
N SER A 314 -1.47 -14.17 -27.93
CA SER A 314 -0.47 -14.10 -29.01
C SER A 314 0.85 -13.52 -28.50
N LEU A 315 1.97 -14.01 -29.05
CA LEU A 315 3.28 -13.45 -28.73
C LEU A 315 3.43 -12.05 -29.35
N THR A 316 3.80 -11.09 -28.52
CA THR A 316 4.07 -9.71 -28.85
C THR A 316 5.40 -9.31 -28.22
N GLY A 317 5.90 -8.12 -28.56
CA GLY A 317 7.10 -7.61 -27.92
C GLY A 317 6.99 -7.30 -26.43
N MET A 318 5.78 -7.24 -25.85
CA MET A 318 5.54 -6.90 -24.44
C MET A 318 5.34 -8.14 -23.54
N ASN A 319 4.94 -9.26 -24.13
CA ASN A 319 4.69 -10.51 -23.42
C ASN A 319 5.67 -11.62 -23.84
N ASP A 320 6.85 -11.25 -24.35
CA ASP A 320 7.94 -12.16 -24.65
C ASP A 320 8.83 -12.33 -23.41
N PRO A 321 8.90 -13.53 -22.80
CA PRO A 321 9.73 -13.76 -21.62
C PRO A 321 11.24 -13.77 -21.93
N SER A 322 11.64 -13.76 -23.20
CA SER A 322 13.05 -13.76 -23.62
C SER A 322 13.66 -12.38 -23.88
N ARG A 323 12.81 -11.35 -23.89
CA ARG A 323 13.26 -9.95 -23.88
C ARG A 323 13.64 -9.53 -22.47
#